data_AF-A0A1P8SDX1-F1
#
_entry.id   AF-A0A1P8SDX1-F1
#
_cell.length_a   1.000
_cell.length_b   1.000
_cell.length_c   1.000
_cell.angle_alpha   90.00
_cell.angle_beta   90.00
_cell.angle_gamma   90.00
#
_symmetry.space_group_name_H-M   'P 1'
#
loop_
_entity.id
_entity.type
_entity.pdbx_description
1 polymer ?
#
loop_
_entity_poly.entity_id
_entity_poly.type
_entity_poly.pdbx_seq_one_letter_code
_entity_poly.pdbx_strand_id
1 'polypeptide(L)'
;TWTTVWTELLTDLDFYKGRCYRIEDVPGDKESFYAFIAYPLDLFEEGSITNVLTSLVGNVFGFKALRHLRLEDIRFPIAFIKTCMGPPNGIVVERDRMNKYGRPLLGCTIKPKLGLSGKSYGRVVYECLRGGLDFTKDDENINSQPFQRWQNRFEFVAEAVRSAQEETGEKKGHYLNCTANTPEEMYERAEFAKELGQPIIMHDY
;
A
#
# COMPACT_ATOMS: atom_id res chain seq x y z
N THR A 1 24.52 -8.78 -18.73
CA THR A 1 24.81 -7.67 -19.66
C THR A 1 24.93 -8.23 -21.08
N TRP A 2 25.20 -7.43 -22.11
CA TRP A 2 25.13 -7.85 -23.52
C TRP A 2 26.43 -8.46 -24.08
N THR A 3 27.56 -8.34 -23.37
CA THR A 3 28.86 -8.89 -23.77
C THR A 3 29.56 -9.51 -22.57
N THR A 4 30.46 -10.48 -22.79
CA THR A 4 31.24 -11.12 -21.71
C THR A 4 32.08 -10.09 -20.97
N VAL A 5 32.15 -10.23 -19.65
CA VAL A 5 32.97 -9.35 -18.80
C VAL A 5 33.89 -10.20 -17.91
N TRP A 6 35.19 -9.89 -17.92
CA TRP A 6 36.20 -10.67 -17.19
C TRP A 6 35.97 -10.68 -15.67
N THR A 7 35.26 -9.68 -15.14
CA THR A 7 34.92 -9.55 -13.73
C THR A 7 34.01 -10.67 -13.22
N GLU A 8 33.36 -11.43 -14.11
CA GLU A 8 32.66 -12.67 -13.73
C GLU A 8 33.60 -13.70 -13.08
N LEU A 9 34.91 -13.67 -13.42
CA LEU A 9 35.92 -14.55 -12.81
C LEU A 9 36.26 -14.18 -11.36
N LEU A 10 35.74 -13.05 -10.85
CA LEU A 10 35.97 -12.59 -9.47
C LEU A 10 34.83 -13.00 -8.53
N THR A 11 33.80 -13.69 -9.01
CA THR A 11 32.63 -14.11 -8.22
C THR A 11 32.18 -15.51 -8.61
N ASP A 12 31.37 -16.14 -7.76
CA ASP A 12 30.72 -17.41 -8.09
C ASP A 12 29.45 -17.16 -8.91
N LEU A 13 29.63 -17.03 -10.23
CA LEU A 13 28.49 -16.84 -11.15
C LEU A 13 27.50 -18.02 -11.10
N ASP A 14 27.98 -19.23 -10.82
CA ASP A 14 27.10 -20.38 -10.69
C ASP A 14 26.21 -20.24 -9.45
N PHE A 15 26.70 -19.71 -8.36
CA PHE A 15 25.84 -19.38 -7.24
C PHE A 15 24.87 -18.24 -7.58
N TYR A 16 25.35 -17.08 -8.06
CA TYR A 16 24.57 -15.85 -8.13
C TYR A 16 23.65 -15.69 -9.35
N LYS A 17 23.80 -16.46 -10.43
CA LYS A 17 22.98 -16.27 -11.64
C LYS A 17 21.51 -16.65 -11.41
N GLY A 18 20.60 -15.78 -11.84
CA GLY A 18 19.20 -16.12 -12.06
C GLY A 18 19.06 -17.13 -13.21
N ARG A 19 18.16 -18.10 -13.09
CA ARG A 19 18.03 -19.21 -14.05
C ARG A 19 16.59 -19.41 -14.47
N CYS A 20 16.33 -19.32 -15.77
CA CYS A 20 15.09 -19.86 -16.35
C CYS A 20 15.18 -21.39 -16.32
N TYR A 21 14.30 -22.06 -15.58
CA TYR A 21 14.34 -23.51 -15.38
C TYR A 21 13.17 -24.25 -16.05
N ARG A 22 12.14 -23.53 -16.49
CA ARG A 22 10.97 -24.09 -17.16
C ARG A 22 10.34 -23.04 -18.06
N ILE A 23 9.86 -23.48 -19.23
CA ILE A 23 9.07 -22.67 -20.16
C ILE A 23 7.86 -23.51 -20.58
N GLU A 24 6.67 -22.92 -20.56
CA GLU A 24 5.41 -23.58 -20.91
C GLU A 24 4.60 -22.67 -21.85
N ASP A 25 3.86 -23.25 -22.79
CA ASP A 25 2.97 -22.49 -23.68
C ASP A 25 1.79 -21.90 -22.89
N VAL A 26 1.34 -20.70 -23.26
CA VAL A 26 0.10 -20.13 -22.70
C VAL A 26 -1.10 -20.76 -23.43
N PRO A 27 -2.05 -21.40 -22.70
CA PRO A 27 -3.22 -22.00 -23.35
C PRO A 27 -4.03 -20.97 -24.14
N GLY A 28 -4.23 -21.25 -25.44
CA GLY A 28 -5.00 -20.38 -26.33
C GLY A 28 -4.22 -19.23 -26.98
N ASP A 29 -2.94 -19.04 -26.65
CA ASP A 29 -2.06 -18.06 -27.29
C ASP A 29 -0.80 -18.76 -27.84
N LYS A 30 -0.63 -18.69 -29.16
CA LYS A 30 0.49 -19.34 -29.87
C LYS A 30 1.79 -18.54 -29.81
N GLU A 31 1.73 -17.30 -29.37
CA GLU A 31 2.85 -16.35 -29.40
C GLU A 31 3.41 -16.04 -28.02
N SER A 32 2.72 -16.49 -26.96
CA SER A 32 3.07 -16.25 -25.56
C SER A 32 3.47 -17.53 -24.84
N PHE A 33 4.38 -17.40 -23.88
CA PHE A 33 4.84 -18.48 -23.02
C PHE A 33 4.96 -18.00 -21.57
N TYR A 34 4.77 -18.92 -20.62
CA TYR A 34 5.17 -18.74 -19.24
C TYR A 34 6.64 -19.14 -19.09
N ALA A 35 7.47 -18.24 -18.59
CA ALA A 35 8.86 -18.52 -18.23
C ALA A 35 9.00 -18.50 -16.70
N PHE A 36 9.54 -19.58 -16.13
CA PHE A 36 9.76 -19.71 -14.69
C PHE A 36 11.23 -19.50 -14.38
N ILE A 37 11.52 -18.48 -13.57
CA ILE A 37 12.88 -18.04 -13.25
C ILE A 37 13.12 -18.18 -11.75
N ALA A 38 14.23 -18.79 -11.37
CA ALA A 38 14.69 -18.91 -10.00
C ALA A 38 15.86 -17.95 -9.74
N TYR A 39 15.81 -17.24 -8.61
CA TYR A 39 16.85 -16.32 -8.16
C TYR A 39 17.38 -16.79 -6.80
N PRO A 40 18.70 -16.83 -6.59
CA PRO A 40 19.30 -17.04 -5.27
C PRO A 40 18.82 -15.98 -4.27
N LEU A 41 18.60 -16.40 -3.02
CA LEU A 41 18.08 -15.52 -1.96
C LEU A 41 19.05 -14.35 -1.68
N ASP A 42 20.35 -14.63 -1.70
CA ASP A 42 21.43 -13.67 -1.40
C ASP A 42 21.53 -12.49 -2.38
N LEU A 43 20.73 -12.49 -3.46
CA LEU A 43 20.62 -11.34 -4.36
C LEU A 43 19.75 -10.21 -3.79
N PHE A 44 18.97 -10.48 -2.76
CA PHE A 44 17.92 -9.58 -2.29
C PHE A 44 18.24 -9.02 -0.91
N GLU A 45 18.16 -7.70 -0.79
CA GLU A 45 18.27 -6.99 0.48
C GLU A 45 17.10 -7.35 1.41
N GLU A 46 17.41 -7.70 2.65
CA GLU A 46 16.44 -8.09 3.66
C GLU A 46 15.38 -7.00 3.89
N GLY A 47 14.10 -7.39 3.87
CA GLY A 47 12.97 -6.49 4.10
C GLY A 47 12.66 -5.50 2.97
N SER A 48 13.44 -5.45 1.89
CA SER A 48 13.36 -4.43 0.84
C SER A 48 12.61 -4.92 -0.40
N ILE A 49 11.30 -4.66 -0.47
CA ILE A 49 10.50 -4.93 -1.68
C ILE A 49 10.99 -4.08 -2.86
N THR A 50 11.47 -2.86 -2.58
CA THR A 50 12.08 -1.99 -3.60
C THR A 50 13.26 -2.69 -4.27
N ASN A 51 14.20 -3.25 -3.50
CA ASN A 51 15.34 -3.97 -4.04
C ASN A 51 14.94 -5.20 -4.88
N VAL A 52 13.95 -5.98 -4.40
CA VAL A 52 13.39 -7.11 -5.16
C VAL A 52 12.84 -6.64 -6.51
N LEU A 53 11.99 -5.62 -6.52
CA LEU A 53 11.37 -5.13 -7.75
C LEU A 53 12.39 -4.49 -8.70
N THR A 54 13.40 -3.79 -8.18
CA THR A 54 14.52 -3.30 -9.00
C THR A 54 15.20 -4.43 -9.78
N SER A 55 15.40 -5.58 -9.12
CA SER A 55 16.02 -6.75 -9.76
C SER A 55 15.08 -7.47 -10.75
N LEU A 56 13.81 -7.67 -10.37
CA LEU A 56 12.88 -8.48 -11.17
C LEU A 56 12.27 -7.72 -12.35
N VAL A 57 11.96 -6.43 -12.17
CA VAL A 57 11.20 -5.64 -13.16
C VAL A 57 11.94 -4.40 -13.65
N GLY A 58 13.13 -4.09 -13.11
CA GLY A 58 13.81 -2.82 -13.37
C GLY A 58 14.11 -2.55 -14.85
N ASN A 59 14.73 -3.50 -15.56
CA ASN A 59 15.18 -3.29 -16.94
C ASN A 59 14.53 -4.23 -17.98
N VAL A 60 14.09 -5.42 -17.56
CA VAL A 60 13.74 -6.52 -18.48
C VAL A 60 12.51 -6.22 -19.35
N PHE A 61 11.61 -5.35 -18.89
CA PHE A 61 10.41 -4.94 -19.64
C PHE A 61 10.73 -4.04 -20.84
N GLY A 62 11.91 -3.42 -20.88
CA GLY A 62 12.34 -2.55 -21.98
C GLY A 62 13.20 -3.27 -23.03
N PHE A 63 13.37 -4.59 -22.95
CA PHE A 63 14.22 -5.33 -23.88
C PHE A 63 13.62 -5.35 -25.29
N LYS A 64 14.34 -4.79 -26.28
CA LYS A 64 13.92 -4.75 -27.70
C LYS A 64 13.67 -6.13 -28.33
N ALA A 65 14.22 -7.19 -27.75
CA ALA A 65 14.02 -8.56 -28.22
C ALA A 65 12.65 -9.14 -27.82
N LEU A 66 11.92 -8.49 -26.91
CA LEU A 66 10.60 -8.90 -26.46
C LEU A 66 9.52 -7.98 -27.03
N ARG A 67 8.40 -8.56 -27.50
CA ARG A 67 7.22 -7.78 -27.93
C ARG A 67 6.43 -7.24 -26.75
N HIS A 68 6.27 -8.08 -25.72
CA HIS A 68 5.60 -7.76 -24.46
C HIS A 68 6.18 -8.66 -23.35
N LEU A 69 6.07 -8.19 -22.11
CA LEU A 69 6.44 -8.94 -20.91
C LEU A 69 5.46 -8.59 -19.79
N ARG A 70 5.06 -9.58 -19.00
CA ARG A 70 4.25 -9.40 -17.80
C ARG A 70 4.79 -10.29 -16.69
N LEU A 71 4.95 -9.72 -15.50
CA LEU A 71 5.20 -10.47 -14.28
C LEU A 71 3.86 -10.90 -13.71
N GLU A 72 3.58 -12.21 -13.74
CA GLU A 72 2.29 -12.75 -13.29
C GLU A 72 2.27 -13.10 -11.79
N ASP A 73 3.35 -13.70 -11.27
CA ASP A 73 3.42 -14.13 -9.87
C ASP A 73 4.87 -14.15 -9.36
N ILE A 74 5.04 -14.01 -8.05
CA ILE A 74 6.31 -14.17 -7.34
C ILE A 74 6.10 -15.11 -6.15
N ARG A 75 6.87 -16.20 -6.12
CA ARG A 75 6.97 -17.04 -4.91
C ARG A 75 8.10 -16.54 -4.01
N PHE A 76 7.76 -15.91 -2.89
CA PHE A 76 8.72 -15.56 -1.85
C PHE A 76 9.03 -16.75 -0.92
N PRO A 77 10.31 -17.04 -0.63
CA PRO A 77 10.67 -18.05 0.38
C PRO A 77 10.37 -17.53 1.79
N ILE A 78 10.06 -18.44 2.73
CA ILE A 78 9.80 -18.09 4.15
C ILE A 78 10.97 -17.30 4.74
N ALA A 79 12.21 -17.63 4.37
CA ALA A 79 13.41 -16.91 4.83
C ALA A 79 13.34 -15.41 4.51
N PHE A 80 12.96 -15.03 3.27
CA PHE A 80 12.77 -13.62 2.91
C PHE A 80 11.56 -13.01 3.63
N ILE A 81 10.42 -13.71 3.66
CA ILE A 81 9.20 -13.21 4.31
C ILE A 81 9.45 -12.85 5.77
N LYS A 82 10.28 -13.62 6.48
CA LYS A 82 10.65 -13.37 7.88
C LYS A 82 11.49 -12.12 8.10
N THR A 83 12.06 -11.53 7.05
CA THR A 83 12.76 -10.24 7.12
C THR A 83 11.82 -9.05 6.99
N CYS A 84 10.57 -9.27 6.58
CA CYS A 84 9.57 -8.23 6.41
C CYS A 84 8.72 -8.08 7.69
N MET A 85 8.32 -6.84 8.02
CA MET A 85 7.41 -6.55 9.13
C MET A 85 5.99 -7.07 8.90
N GLY A 86 5.53 -7.07 7.64
CA GLY A 86 4.15 -7.40 7.29
C GLY A 86 3.12 -6.34 7.76
N PRO A 87 1.83 -6.70 7.82
CA PRO A 87 0.78 -5.77 8.25
C PRO A 87 0.96 -5.33 9.72
N PRO A 88 0.87 -4.01 10.05
CA PRO A 88 1.09 -3.52 11.42
C PRO A 88 0.18 -4.14 12.49
N ASN A 89 -1.06 -4.48 12.12
CA ASN A 89 -2.03 -5.11 13.03
C ASN A 89 -2.59 -6.42 12.44
N GLY A 90 -2.86 -6.43 11.13
CA GLY A 90 -3.57 -7.54 10.49
C GLY A 90 -5.04 -7.64 10.89
N ILE A 91 -5.76 -8.57 10.25
CA ILE A 91 -7.23 -8.67 10.33
C ILE A 91 -7.72 -8.90 11.77
N VAL A 92 -7.06 -9.78 12.53
CA VAL A 92 -7.51 -10.17 13.87
C VAL A 92 -7.45 -8.99 14.82
N VAL A 93 -6.27 -8.35 14.94
CA VAL A 93 -6.08 -7.21 15.85
C VAL A 93 -6.92 -6.02 15.43
N GLU A 94 -7.10 -5.77 14.13
CA GLU A 94 -7.99 -4.71 13.65
C GLU A 94 -9.44 -4.93 14.10
N ARG A 95 -9.96 -6.16 13.96
CA ARG A 95 -11.30 -6.51 14.43
C ARG A 95 -11.45 -6.39 15.94
N ASP A 96 -10.42 -6.81 16.70
CA ASP A 96 -10.41 -6.71 18.15
C ASP A 96 -10.40 -5.26 18.61
N ARG A 97 -9.58 -4.41 17.98
CA ARG A 97 -9.53 -2.97 18.26
C ARG A 97 -10.85 -2.28 17.94
N MET A 98 -11.51 -2.65 16.84
CA MET A 98 -12.79 -2.07 16.43
C MET A 98 -14.01 -2.70 17.12
N ASN A 99 -13.84 -3.84 17.79
CA ASN A 99 -14.91 -4.63 18.39
C ASN A 99 -16.05 -4.98 17.41
N LYS A 100 -15.70 -5.42 16.19
CA LYS A 100 -16.64 -5.68 15.09
C LYS A 100 -16.38 -7.05 14.43
N TYR A 101 -17.33 -7.97 14.59
CA TYR A 101 -17.21 -9.37 14.16
C TYR A 101 -18.44 -9.85 13.39
N GLY A 102 -18.31 -10.98 12.69
CA GLY A 102 -19.42 -11.66 12.02
C GLY A 102 -19.96 -10.96 10.76
N ARG A 103 -19.42 -9.79 10.39
CA ARG A 103 -19.77 -9.07 9.16
C ARG A 103 -18.57 -8.36 8.53
N PRO A 104 -18.65 -8.00 7.23
CA PRO A 104 -17.75 -7.04 6.62
C PRO A 104 -17.79 -5.68 7.34
N LEU A 105 -16.67 -4.96 7.30
CA LEU A 105 -16.62 -3.56 7.71
C LEU A 105 -17.15 -2.70 6.56
N LEU A 106 -17.97 -1.70 6.87
CA LEU A 106 -18.57 -0.80 5.90
C LEU A 106 -17.82 0.54 5.89
N GLY A 107 -17.39 0.96 4.71
CA GLY A 107 -16.65 2.20 4.49
C GLY A 107 -17.18 3.00 3.31
N CYS A 108 -16.95 4.32 3.30
CA CYS A 108 -17.19 5.14 2.11
C CYS A 108 -16.10 6.21 1.91
N THR A 109 -15.85 6.57 0.65
CA THR A 109 -15.01 7.73 0.30
C THR A 109 -15.88 8.98 0.27
N ILE A 110 -15.43 10.07 0.91
CA ILE A 110 -16.17 11.34 0.89
C ILE A 110 -16.18 11.92 -0.53
N LYS A 111 -17.33 12.50 -0.91
CA LYS A 111 -17.55 13.13 -2.21
C LYS A 111 -18.14 14.54 -2.05
N PRO A 112 -17.94 15.45 -3.04
CA PRO A 112 -17.13 15.30 -4.25
C PRO A 112 -15.65 15.08 -3.91
N LYS A 113 -14.90 14.52 -4.88
CA LYS A 113 -13.50 14.11 -4.71
C LYS A 113 -12.61 15.24 -4.18
N LEU A 114 -12.74 16.43 -4.75
CA LEU A 114 -12.03 17.65 -4.34
C LEU A 114 -13.01 18.80 -4.17
N GLY A 115 -12.60 19.83 -3.42
CA GLY A 115 -13.29 21.13 -3.36
C GLY A 115 -14.19 21.36 -2.15
N LEU A 116 -14.38 20.37 -1.27
CA LEU A 116 -14.97 20.61 0.05
C LEU A 116 -13.98 21.39 0.92
N SER A 117 -14.50 22.25 1.82
CA SER A 117 -13.72 22.83 2.90
C SER A 117 -13.62 21.84 4.06
N GLY A 118 -12.62 22.00 4.94
CA GLY A 118 -12.44 21.08 6.09
C GLY A 118 -13.69 20.94 6.97
N LYS A 119 -14.42 22.04 7.19
CA LYS A 119 -15.67 22.03 7.98
C LYS A 119 -16.77 21.22 7.28
N SER A 120 -16.99 21.46 5.98
CA SER A 120 -17.97 20.68 5.21
C SER A 120 -17.57 19.21 5.13
N TYR A 121 -16.27 18.94 5.03
CA TYR A 121 -15.71 17.60 5.03
C TYR A 121 -16.05 16.84 6.31
N GLY A 122 -15.78 17.44 7.48
CA GLY A 122 -16.15 16.89 8.78
C GLY A 122 -17.66 16.67 8.91
N ARG A 123 -18.50 17.57 8.36
CA ARG A 123 -19.96 17.38 8.36
C ARG A 123 -20.36 16.12 7.61
N VAL A 124 -19.82 15.89 6.40
CA VAL A 124 -20.15 14.68 5.61
C VAL A 124 -19.67 13.43 6.35
N VAL A 125 -18.46 13.46 6.93
CA VAL A 125 -17.94 12.35 7.76
C VAL A 125 -18.89 11.99 8.89
N TYR A 126 -19.33 12.99 9.67
CA TYR A 126 -20.27 12.77 10.78
C TYR A 126 -21.57 12.13 10.31
N GLU A 127 -22.20 12.67 9.26
CA GLU A 127 -23.47 12.15 8.72
C GLU A 127 -23.34 10.69 8.24
N CYS A 128 -22.24 10.36 7.58
CA CYS A 128 -21.96 9.01 7.11
C CYS A 128 -21.76 8.02 8.27
N LEU A 129 -20.98 8.40 9.29
CA LEU A 129 -20.65 7.52 10.42
C LEU A 129 -21.85 7.30 11.35
N ARG A 130 -22.60 8.36 11.68
CA ARG A 130 -23.82 8.23 12.49
C ARG A 130 -24.90 7.41 11.76
N GLY A 131 -24.87 7.43 10.42
CA GLY A 131 -25.77 6.66 9.56
C GLY A 131 -25.50 5.15 9.55
N GLY A 132 -24.46 4.66 10.23
CA GLY A 132 -24.19 3.24 10.42
C GLY A 132 -22.93 2.71 9.74
N LEU A 133 -22.15 3.55 9.04
CA LEU A 133 -20.84 3.14 8.53
C LEU A 133 -19.83 2.96 9.68
N ASP A 134 -18.88 2.05 9.50
CA ASP A 134 -17.78 1.84 10.44
C ASP A 134 -16.67 2.87 10.19
N PHE A 135 -16.42 3.14 8.91
CA PHE A 135 -15.39 4.05 8.46
C PHE A 135 -15.88 5.00 7.37
N THR A 136 -15.17 6.12 7.27
CA THR A 136 -15.13 6.95 6.06
C THR A 136 -13.66 7.17 5.66
N LYS A 137 -13.37 7.65 4.46
CA LYS A 137 -11.99 7.91 4.04
C LYS A 137 -11.82 9.20 3.26
N ASP A 138 -10.62 9.76 3.39
CA ASP A 138 -10.05 10.67 2.43
C ASP A 138 -10.07 10.03 1.03
N ASP A 139 -10.29 10.85 0.01
CA ASP A 139 -10.05 10.43 -1.36
C ASP A 139 -8.53 10.40 -1.62
N GLU A 140 -8.02 9.55 -2.50
CA GLU A 140 -6.56 9.35 -2.65
C GLU A 140 -5.82 10.62 -3.06
N ASN A 141 -6.50 11.54 -3.76
CA ASN A 141 -5.93 12.82 -4.14
C ASN A 141 -6.30 13.98 -3.20
N ILE A 142 -6.88 13.72 -2.02
CA ILE A 142 -7.03 14.70 -0.94
C ILE A 142 -5.78 14.62 -0.06
N ASN A 143 -4.92 15.64 -0.15
CA ASN A 143 -3.72 15.74 0.65
C ASN A 143 -3.78 17.07 1.44
N SER A 144 -3.21 18.14 0.89
CA SER A 144 -3.26 19.50 1.47
C SER A 144 -3.34 20.58 0.38
N GLN A 145 -4.52 20.75 -0.19
CA GLN A 145 -4.76 21.70 -1.28
C GLN A 145 -5.12 23.10 -0.76
N PRO A 146 -5.06 24.15 -1.62
CA PRO A 146 -5.46 25.50 -1.25
C PRO A 146 -6.88 25.62 -0.68
N PHE A 147 -7.83 24.79 -1.15
CA PHE A 147 -9.21 24.81 -0.68
C PHE A 147 -9.39 24.12 0.70
N GLN A 148 -8.43 23.29 1.12
CA GLN A 148 -8.50 22.53 2.38
C GLN A 148 -7.10 22.07 2.81
N ARG A 149 -6.53 22.78 3.79
CA ARG A 149 -5.29 22.34 4.45
C ARG A 149 -5.53 21.12 5.34
N TRP A 150 -4.54 20.24 5.38
CA TRP A 150 -4.67 18.93 6.01
C TRP A 150 -4.93 19.03 7.53
N GLN A 151 -4.26 19.93 8.24
CA GLN A 151 -4.45 20.10 9.70
C GLN A 151 -5.91 20.39 10.03
N ASN A 152 -6.50 21.40 9.37
CA ASN A 152 -7.90 21.76 9.56
C ASN A 152 -8.85 20.59 9.24
N ARG A 153 -8.56 19.82 8.17
CA ARG A 153 -9.36 18.61 7.87
C ARG A 153 -9.29 17.64 9.03
N PHE A 154 -8.09 17.33 9.51
CA PHE A 154 -7.87 16.32 10.55
C PHE A 154 -8.63 16.67 11.83
N GLU A 155 -8.61 17.94 12.25
CA GLU A 155 -9.34 18.42 13.42
C GLU A 155 -10.86 18.27 13.28
N PHE A 156 -11.45 18.77 12.18
CA PHE A 156 -12.89 18.65 11.94
C PHE A 156 -13.35 17.19 11.81
N VAL A 157 -12.51 16.34 11.22
CA VAL A 157 -12.79 14.90 11.10
C VAL A 157 -12.69 14.22 12.46
N ALA A 158 -11.69 14.55 13.28
CA ALA A 158 -11.54 13.98 14.61
C ALA A 158 -12.74 14.32 15.51
N GLU A 159 -13.24 15.56 15.43
CA GLU A 159 -14.49 15.96 16.09
C GLU A 159 -15.68 15.15 15.56
N ALA A 160 -15.83 15.03 14.24
CA ALA A 160 -16.92 14.28 13.61
C ALA A 160 -16.94 12.79 14.01
N VAL A 161 -15.77 12.14 14.05
CA VAL A 161 -15.61 10.74 14.48
C VAL A 161 -16.02 10.57 15.93
N ARG A 162 -15.54 11.46 16.82
CA ARG A 162 -15.89 11.43 18.25
C ARG A 162 -17.39 11.61 18.46
N SER A 163 -18.00 12.60 17.82
CA SER A 163 -19.44 12.87 17.93
C SER A 163 -20.29 11.70 17.43
N ALA A 164 -19.92 11.08 16.30
CA ALA A 164 -20.64 9.90 15.80
C ALA A 164 -20.46 8.67 16.70
N GLN A 165 -19.28 8.49 17.31
CA GLN A 165 -19.02 7.41 18.26
C GLN A 165 -19.83 7.60 19.56
N GLU A 166 -19.92 8.83 20.07
CA GLU A 166 -20.74 9.15 21.25
C GLU A 166 -22.24 8.92 20.98
N GLU A 167 -22.73 9.30 19.81
CA GLU A 167 -24.15 9.11 19.43
C GLU A 167 -24.52 7.64 19.22
N THR A 168 -23.65 6.87 18.58
CA THR A 168 -23.96 5.48 18.19
C THR A 168 -23.53 4.43 19.21
N GLY A 169 -22.61 4.77 20.12
CA GLY A 169 -21.98 3.82 21.04
C GLY A 169 -21.01 2.83 20.36
N GLU A 170 -20.74 2.99 19.06
CA GLU A 170 -19.83 2.13 18.31
C GLU A 170 -18.50 2.80 18.04
N LYS A 171 -17.41 2.02 18.01
CA LYS A 171 -16.12 2.52 17.53
C LYS A 171 -16.21 2.91 16.06
N LYS A 172 -15.80 4.14 15.74
CA LYS A 172 -15.78 4.71 14.39
C LYS A 172 -14.37 5.11 14.00
N GLY A 173 -14.12 5.29 12.71
CA GLY A 173 -12.86 5.84 12.24
C GLY A 173 -12.99 6.58 10.92
N HIS A 174 -11.96 7.36 10.61
CA HIS A 174 -11.78 7.95 9.30
C HIS A 174 -10.35 7.71 8.84
N TYR A 175 -10.16 7.17 7.65
CA TYR A 175 -8.83 7.01 7.06
C TYR A 175 -8.29 8.38 6.64
N LEU A 176 -7.56 9.03 7.55
CA LEU A 176 -6.90 10.31 7.30
C LEU A 176 -5.68 10.10 6.37
N ASN A 177 -5.63 10.83 5.26
CA ASN A 177 -4.57 10.67 4.26
C ASN A 177 -3.28 11.38 4.67
N CYS A 178 -2.25 10.58 4.96
CA CYS A 178 -0.91 11.03 5.33
C CYS A 178 0.04 11.16 4.13
N THR A 179 -0.36 10.79 2.91
CA THR A 179 0.45 10.95 1.68
C THR A 179 0.91 12.39 1.50
N ALA A 180 2.22 12.58 1.39
CA ALA A 180 2.88 13.89 1.27
C ALA A 180 4.05 13.82 0.27
N ASN A 181 4.63 14.98 -0.04
CA ASN A 181 5.72 15.06 -1.01
C ASN A 181 7.06 14.59 -0.43
N THR A 182 7.24 14.71 0.89
CA THR A 182 8.45 14.23 1.58
C THR A 182 8.08 13.33 2.76
N PRO A 183 9.00 12.43 3.18
CA PRO A 183 8.80 11.62 4.38
C PRO A 183 8.56 12.46 5.64
N GLU A 184 9.21 13.61 5.79
CA GLU A 184 9.06 14.48 6.97
C GLU A 184 7.63 15.01 7.10
N GLU A 185 7.05 15.51 6.00
CA GLU A 185 5.65 15.94 5.98
C GLU A 185 4.67 14.78 6.21
N MET A 186 5.00 13.59 5.69
CA MET A 186 4.21 12.38 5.91
C MET A 186 4.20 11.99 7.40
N TYR A 187 5.37 12.02 8.06
CA TYR A 187 5.50 11.76 9.49
C TYR A 187 4.78 12.81 10.34
N GLU A 188 4.87 14.09 9.98
CA GLU A 188 4.14 15.16 10.67
C GLU A 188 2.63 14.90 10.67
N ARG A 189 2.06 14.50 9.53
CA ARG A 189 0.64 14.14 9.43
C ARG A 189 0.30 12.92 10.28
N ALA A 190 1.13 11.88 10.23
CA ALA A 190 0.89 10.65 10.97
C ALA A 190 0.93 10.87 12.49
N GLU A 191 1.91 11.63 12.99
CA GLU A 191 1.99 11.99 14.42
C GLU A 191 0.81 12.88 14.83
N PHE A 192 0.39 13.83 14.00
CA PHE A 192 -0.79 14.64 14.31
C PHE A 192 -2.09 13.81 14.36
N ALA A 193 -2.28 12.85 13.45
CA ALA A 193 -3.42 11.93 13.50
C ALA A 193 -3.44 11.10 14.80
N LYS A 194 -2.26 10.69 15.27
CA LYS A 194 -2.06 9.96 16.53
C LYS A 194 -2.32 10.84 17.74
N GLU A 195 -1.90 12.11 17.75
CA GLU A 195 -2.23 13.09 18.79
C GLU A 195 -3.74 13.32 18.91
N LEU A 196 -4.45 13.32 17.77
CA LEU A 196 -5.91 13.40 17.70
C LEU A 196 -6.62 12.07 18.08
N GLY A 197 -5.88 11.04 18.49
CA GLY A 197 -6.41 9.75 18.91
C GLY A 197 -7.13 8.97 17.80
N GLN A 198 -6.81 9.23 16.53
CA GLN A 198 -7.48 8.59 15.41
C GLN A 198 -7.03 7.12 15.27
N PRO A 199 -7.96 6.18 15.01
CA PRO A 199 -7.64 4.76 15.04
C PRO A 199 -6.96 4.28 13.75
N ILE A 200 -6.99 5.07 12.68
CA ILE A 200 -6.57 4.65 11.34
C ILE A 200 -6.16 5.83 10.46
N ILE A 201 -5.17 5.60 9.60
CA ILE A 201 -4.68 6.52 8.57
C ILE A 201 -4.63 5.79 7.22
N MET A 202 -4.48 6.52 6.12
CA MET A 202 -4.19 5.95 4.80
C MET A 202 -2.95 6.60 4.17
N HIS A 203 -2.33 5.84 3.26
CA HIS A 203 -1.19 6.24 2.46
C HIS A 203 -1.33 5.64 1.07
N ASP A 204 -0.91 6.39 0.06
CA ASP A 204 -0.89 5.98 -1.34
C ASP A 204 0.52 5.44 -1.63
N TYR A 205 0.63 4.10 -1.73
CA TYR A 205 1.90 3.34 -1.79
C TYR A 205 2.57 3.35 -3.17
#